data_AF-A0A8T8BZN6-F1
#
_entry.id   AF-A0A8T8BZN6-F1
#
_cell.length_a   1.000
_cell.length_b   1.000
_cell.length_c   1.000
_cell.angle_alpha   90.00
_cell.angle_beta   90.00
_cell.angle_gamma   90.00
#
_symmetry.space_group_name_H-M   'P 1'
#
loop_
_entity.id
_entity.type
_entity.pdbx_description
1 polymer ?
#
loop_
_entity_poly.entity_id
_entity_poly.type
_entity_poly.pdbx_seq_one_letter_code
_entity_poly.pdbx_strand_id
1 'polypeptide(L)'
;MNFFPFHPGDYMLRTAHLDPFEDLAYRRLIDLYYVNESPLQGNAEELSRVIRLRKNADQVAAVLQEFFVEKEPGLWSHSHCDEVIDQYRLKAKQAAENGKRGGRPKKTQGEPKPNPEETQPVISANPAETGLKANQEPITNNHKPIDQKHTAQAPTDDLFPKFWKLYPNKKGKAAAEKAWKKLKVTDELFTLIAQGLAKQCASPAWTKDNGQFIPHPATWLNGKRWEDEVQPVSNVHQFPQSRHTGFDTRDYKAGLTPRGDGTYDF
;
A
#
# COMPACT_ATOMS: atom_id res chain seq x y z
N MET A 1 20.26 13.49 -10.10
CA MET A 1 19.36 13.33 -8.94
C MET A 1 19.98 12.27 -8.04
N ASN A 2 20.12 12.52 -6.73
CA ASN A 2 20.89 11.59 -5.88
C ASN A 2 20.09 10.37 -5.39
N PHE A 3 18.76 10.48 -5.41
CA PHE A 3 17.84 9.44 -4.95
C PHE A 3 16.56 9.49 -5.77
N PHE A 4 16.04 8.33 -6.18
CA PHE A 4 14.72 8.20 -6.80
C PHE A 4 13.93 7.05 -6.16
N PRO A 5 12.60 7.13 -6.14
CA PRO A 5 11.78 6.05 -5.61
C PRO A 5 11.85 4.82 -6.54
N PHE A 6 12.25 3.69 -5.98
CA PHE A 6 12.18 2.39 -6.65
C PHE A 6 11.10 1.53 -5.98
N HIS A 7 10.20 0.96 -6.77
CA HIS A 7 9.09 0.15 -6.29
C HIS A 7 9.24 -1.29 -6.80
N PRO A 8 9.81 -2.20 -6.00
CA PRO A 8 10.11 -3.56 -6.45
C PRO A 8 8.88 -4.32 -6.98
N GLY A 9 7.71 -4.12 -6.37
CA GLY A 9 6.47 -4.79 -6.81
C GLY A 9 6.03 -4.35 -8.21
N ASP A 10 6.03 -3.04 -8.48
CA ASP A 10 5.69 -2.50 -9.80
C ASP A 10 6.74 -2.90 -10.85
N TYR A 11 8.02 -2.92 -10.46
CA TYR A 11 9.11 -3.40 -11.30
C TYR A 11 8.88 -4.86 -11.70
N MET A 12 8.74 -5.77 -10.72
CA MET A 12 8.56 -7.20 -10.99
C MET A 12 7.31 -7.47 -11.83
N LEU A 13 6.21 -6.74 -11.60
CA LEU A 13 4.99 -6.91 -12.39
C LEU A 13 5.18 -6.52 -13.87
N ARG A 14 6.00 -5.50 -14.14
CA ARG A 14 6.25 -4.97 -15.49
C ARG A 14 7.39 -5.67 -16.22
N THR A 15 8.32 -6.32 -15.52
CA THR A 15 9.49 -6.97 -16.11
C THR A 15 9.47 -8.49 -16.02
N ALA A 16 8.40 -9.09 -15.47
CA ALA A 16 8.30 -10.55 -15.27
C ALA A 16 8.47 -11.38 -16.55
N HIS A 17 8.17 -10.82 -17.72
CA HIS A 17 8.26 -11.49 -19.02
C HIS A 17 9.60 -11.29 -19.74
N LEU A 18 10.49 -10.45 -19.21
CA LEU A 18 11.76 -10.13 -19.85
C LEU A 18 12.81 -11.23 -19.65
N ASP A 19 13.64 -11.45 -20.68
CA ASP A 19 14.85 -12.25 -20.56
C ASP A 19 15.87 -11.57 -19.61
N PRO A 20 16.80 -12.29 -18.94
CA PRO A 20 17.76 -11.67 -18.03
C PRO A 20 18.58 -10.52 -18.64
N PHE A 21 18.88 -10.56 -19.94
CA PHE A 21 19.59 -9.45 -20.58
C PHE A 21 18.70 -8.24 -20.89
N GLU A 22 17.41 -8.47 -21.15
CA GLU A 22 16.41 -7.41 -21.32
C GLU A 22 16.09 -6.75 -19.98
N ASP A 23 15.90 -7.52 -18.90
CA ASP A 23 15.72 -6.99 -17.55
C ASP A 23 16.93 -6.14 -17.12
N LEU A 24 18.14 -6.63 -17.39
CA LEU A 24 19.37 -5.89 -17.11
C LEU A 24 19.48 -4.61 -17.97
N ALA A 25 19.11 -4.68 -19.25
CA ALA A 25 19.08 -3.52 -20.13
C ALA A 25 18.09 -2.47 -19.62
N TYR A 26 16.86 -2.86 -19.32
CA TYR A 26 15.82 -1.99 -18.76
C TYR A 26 16.32 -1.29 -17.50
N ARG A 27 16.85 -2.04 -16.53
CA ARG A 27 17.35 -1.47 -15.28
C ARG A 27 18.47 -0.45 -15.51
N ARG A 28 19.45 -0.76 -16.36
CA ARG A 28 20.56 0.17 -16.65
C ARG A 28 20.14 1.39 -17.47
N LEU A 29 19.16 1.26 -18.36
CA LEU A 29 18.59 2.38 -19.11
C LEU A 29 17.85 3.34 -18.18
N ILE A 30 17.07 2.80 -17.23
CA ILE A 30 16.40 3.60 -16.18
C ILE A 30 17.44 4.31 -15.29
N ASP A 31 18.49 3.62 -14.86
CA ASP A 31 19.57 4.24 -14.08
C ASP A 31 20.25 5.38 -14.87
N LEU A 32 20.58 5.15 -16.14
CA LEU A 32 21.14 6.17 -17.03
C LEU A 32 20.21 7.39 -17.17
N TYR A 33 18.90 7.15 -17.28
CA TYR A 33 17.88 8.20 -17.36
C TYR A 33 17.91 9.11 -16.14
N TYR A 34 17.97 8.53 -14.93
CA TYR A 34 17.98 9.29 -13.68
C TYR A 34 19.33 9.95 -13.38
N VAL A 35 20.43 9.33 -13.79
CA VAL A 35 21.77 9.94 -13.71
C VAL A 35 21.82 11.22 -14.54
N ASN A 36 21.27 11.18 -15.76
CA ASN A 36 21.27 12.34 -16.66
C ASN A 36 20.11 13.31 -16.40
N GLU A 37 19.06 12.86 -15.69
CA GLU A 37 17.79 13.57 -15.52
C GLU A 37 17.17 14.01 -16.87
N SER A 38 17.33 13.22 -17.92
CA SER A 38 16.89 13.58 -19.27
C SER A 38 16.53 12.33 -20.10
N PRO A 39 15.71 12.50 -21.16
CA PRO A 39 15.51 11.48 -22.17
C PRO A 39 16.83 10.89 -22.68
N LEU A 40 16.81 9.61 -23.00
CA LEU A 40 17.98 8.92 -23.55
C LEU A 40 18.19 9.38 -24.99
N GLN A 41 19.45 9.61 -25.34
CA GLN A 41 19.85 10.05 -26.67
C GLN A 41 20.71 8.97 -27.32
N GLY A 42 20.43 8.71 -28.59
CA GLY A 42 21.14 7.74 -29.41
C GLY A 42 20.29 6.54 -29.80
N ASN A 43 20.87 5.72 -30.67
CA ASN A 43 20.27 4.46 -31.11
C ASN A 43 20.59 3.31 -30.14
N ALA A 44 19.98 2.13 -30.37
CA ALA A 44 20.17 0.97 -29.52
C ALA A 44 21.64 0.51 -29.44
N GLU A 45 22.42 0.61 -30.52
CA GLU A 45 23.84 0.24 -30.51
C GLU A 45 24.66 1.19 -29.63
N GLU A 46 24.46 2.49 -29.74
CA GLU A 46 25.12 3.50 -28.93
C GLU A 46 24.76 3.34 -27.45
N LEU A 47 23.47 3.22 -27.15
CA LEU A 47 22.98 3.01 -25.79
C LEU A 47 23.51 1.72 -25.18
N SER A 48 23.59 0.63 -25.96
CA SER A 48 24.18 -0.64 -25.52
C SER A 48 25.64 -0.48 -25.07
N ARG A 49 26.42 0.39 -25.72
CA ARG A 49 27.81 0.69 -25.32
C ARG A 49 27.86 1.48 -24.03
N VAL A 50 26.99 2.48 -23.88
CA VAL A 50 26.91 3.33 -22.69
C VAL A 50 26.54 2.50 -21.46
N ILE A 51 25.51 1.65 -21.58
CA ILE A 51 25.06 0.78 -20.49
C ILE A 51 25.89 -0.50 -20.34
N ARG A 52 27.04 -0.63 -21.04
CA ARG A 52 27.97 -1.77 -20.95
C ARG A 52 27.36 -3.13 -21.31
N LEU A 53 26.48 -3.15 -22.31
CA LEU A 53 25.83 -4.32 -22.91
C LEU A 53 26.14 -4.42 -24.42
N ARG A 54 27.41 -4.24 -24.80
CA ARG A 54 27.87 -4.10 -26.21
C ARG A 54 27.49 -5.23 -27.16
N LYS A 55 27.23 -6.43 -26.65
CA LYS A 55 26.86 -7.63 -27.44
C LYS A 55 25.35 -7.87 -27.48
N ASN A 56 24.56 -7.02 -26.82
CA ASN A 56 23.14 -7.22 -26.57
C ASN A 56 22.32 -6.03 -27.10
N ALA A 57 22.72 -5.47 -28.24
CA ALA A 57 22.03 -4.33 -28.84
C ALA A 57 20.57 -4.66 -29.20
N ASP A 58 20.30 -5.90 -29.59
CA ASP A 58 18.94 -6.36 -29.91
C ASP A 58 18.02 -6.34 -28.67
N GLN A 59 18.53 -6.79 -27.50
CA GLN A 59 17.77 -6.72 -26.25
C GLN A 59 17.54 -5.27 -25.81
N VAL A 60 18.51 -4.38 -26.03
CA VAL A 60 18.36 -2.95 -25.77
C VAL A 60 17.29 -2.35 -26.69
N ALA A 61 17.29 -2.72 -27.97
CA ALA A 61 16.29 -2.26 -28.92
C ALA A 61 14.86 -2.71 -28.54
N ALA A 62 14.69 -3.99 -28.15
CA ALA A 62 13.41 -4.53 -27.70
C ALA A 62 12.87 -3.77 -26.47
N VAL A 63 13.73 -3.55 -25.47
CA VAL A 63 13.38 -2.80 -24.26
C VAL A 63 13.03 -1.33 -24.56
N LEU A 64 13.77 -0.67 -25.46
CA LEU A 64 13.46 0.69 -25.88
C LEU A 64 12.09 0.76 -26.55
N GLN A 65 11.77 -0.17 -27.44
CA GLN A 65 10.48 -0.22 -28.13
C GLN A 65 9.31 -0.50 -27.19
N GLU A 66 9.51 -1.32 -26.16
CA GLU A 66 8.43 -1.69 -25.24
C GLU A 66 8.17 -0.64 -24.16
N PHE A 67 9.23 -0.13 -23.51
CA PHE A 67 9.08 0.69 -22.30
C PHE A 67 9.27 2.19 -22.55
N PHE A 68 9.85 2.57 -23.68
CA PHE A 68 10.16 3.97 -23.99
C PHE A 68 9.38 4.45 -25.21
N VAL A 69 9.14 5.77 -25.24
CA VAL A 69 8.49 6.43 -26.37
C VAL A 69 9.53 7.28 -27.08
N GLU A 70 9.79 6.97 -28.34
CA GLU A 70 10.64 7.79 -29.21
C GLU A 70 9.87 9.07 -29.57
N LYS A 71 10.33 10.22 -29.07
CA LYS A 71 9.70 11.53 -29.33
C LYS A 71 10.24 12.15 -30.62
N GLU A 72 11.54 12.01 -30.81
CA GLU A 72 12.31 12.46 -31.97
C GLU A 72 13.30 11.34 -32.31
N PRO A 73 13.83 11.29 -33.55
CA PRO A 73 14.77 10.24 -33.94
C PRO A 73 15.94 10.12 -32.97
N GLY A 74 16.05 8.97 -32.30
CA GLY A 74 17.07 8.70 -31.28
C GLY A 74 16.83 9.37 -29.92
N LEU A 75 15.67 9.96 -29.66
CA LEU A 75 15.29 10.58 -28.39
C LEU A 75 14.18 9.79 -27.68
N TRP A 76 14.58 9.01 -26.67
CA TRP A 76 13.70 8.07 -25.98
C TRP A 76 13.26 8.61 -24.60
N SER A 77 11.95 8.78 -24.41
CA SER A 77 11.34 9.27 -23.17
C SER A 77 10.70 8.13 -22.38
N HIS A 78 10.74 8.22 -21.05
CA HIS A 78 10.02 7.29 -20.17
C HIS A 78 9.10 8.08 -19.25
N SER A 79 7.79 7.95 -19.45
CA SER A 79 6.76 8.79 -18.81
C SER A 79 6.89 8.85 -17.28
N HIS A 80 7.12 7.70 -16.63
CA HIS A 80 7.26 7.70 -15.17
C HIS A 80 8.54 8.40 -14.70
N CYS A 81 9.65 8.27 -15.45
CA CYS A 81 10.90 8.94 -15.09
C CYS A 81 10.75 10.45 -15.24
N ASP A 82 10.12 10.90 -16.33
CA ASP A 82 9.79 12.31 -16.56
C ASP A 82 9.00 12.90 -15.39
N GLU A 83 7.92 12.22 -14.97
CA GLU A 83 7.09 12.67 -13.83
C GLU A 83 7.87 12.78 -12.52
N VAL A 84 8.75 11.81 -12.23
CA VAL A 84 9.59 11.79 -11.01
C VAL A 84 10.61 12.93 -11.05
N ILE A 85 11.26 13.13 -12.19
CA ILE A 85 12.25 14.20 -12.39
C ILE A 85 11.58 15.57 -12.28
N ASP A 86 10.40 15.76 -12.86
CA ASP A 86 9.66 17.02 -12.78
C ASP A 86 9.26 17.35 -11.33
N GLN A 87 8.79 16.36 -10.57
CA GLN A 87 8.51 16.53 -9.15
C GLN A 87 9.77 16.89 -8.36
N TYR A 88 10.90 16.24 -8.65
CA TYR A 88 12.18 16.55 -8.03
C TYR A 88 12.63 17.99 -8.33
N ARG A 89 12.57 18.41 -9.59
CA ARG A 89 12.91 19.78 -10.02
C ARG A 89 11.98 20.82 -9.41
N LEU A 90 10.69 20.54 -9.31
CA LEU A 90 9.72 21.43 -8.67
C LEU A 90 10.06 21.67 -7.20
N LYS A 91 10.35 20.60 -6.45
CA LYS A 91 10.76 20.68 -5.05
C LYS A 91 12.08 21.45 -4.89
N ALA A 92 13.06 21.19 -5.76
CA ALA A 92 14.33 21.90 -5.75
C ALA A 92 14.15 23.41 -6.00
N LYS A 93 13.30 23.80 -6.96
CA LYS A 93 12.96 25.21 -7.21
C LYS A 93 12.28 25.87 -6.01
N GLN A 94 11.28 25.20 -5.41
CA GLN A 94 10.60 25.71 -4.21
C GLN A 94 11.58 25.89 -3.04
N ALA A 95 12.46 24.92 -2.81
CA ALA A 95 13.48 25.01 -1.77
C ALA A 95 14.46 26.16 -2.03
N ALA A 96 14.88 26.38 -3.28
CA ALA A 96 15.73 27.49 -3.67
C ALA A 96 15.04 28.85 -3.44
N GLU A 97 13.77 29.00 -3.82
CA GLU A 97 12.99 30.23 -3.60
C GLU A 97 12.80 30.51 -2.10
N ASN A 98 12.50 29.49 -1.30
CA ASN A 98 12.43 29.62 0.15
C ASN A 98 13.79 30.01 0.76
N GLY A 99 14.87 29.44 0.24
CA GLY A 99 16.24 29.80 0.62
C GLY A 99 16.57 31.27 0.34
N LYS A 100 16.17 31.81 -0.82
CA LYS A 100 16.33 33.24 -1.18
C LYS A 100 15.58 34.18 -0.23
N ARG A 101 14.42 33.75 0.30
CA ARG A 101 13.62 34.52 1.27
C ARG A 101 14.22 34.51 2.69
N GLY A 102 15.30 33.76 2.90
CA GLY A 102 15.99 33.60 4.16
C GLY A 102 15.34 32.51 5.01
N GLY A 103 16.11 31.48 5.35
CA GLY A 103 15.63 30.38 6.22
C GLY A 103 15.63 30.73 7.71
N ARG A 104 16.30 31.82 8.11
CA ARG A 104 16.34 32.27 9.50
C ARG A 104 15.26 33.33 9.71
N PRO A 105 14.31 33.14 10.64
CA PRO A 105 13.32 34.16 10.94
C PRO A 105 14.00 35.47 11.34
N LYS A 106 13.53 36.58 10.78
CA LYS A 106 14.03 37.93 11.11
C LYS A 106 13.75 38.18 12.60
N LYS A 107 14.79 38.52 13.36
CA LYS A 107 14.66 38.97 14.75
C LYS A 107 13.77 40.22 14.74
N THR A 108 12.53 40.09 15.20
CA THR A 108 11.65 41.22 15.44
C THR A 108 12.32 42.12 16.48
N GLN A 109 12.44 43.42 16.17
CA GLN A 109 12.94 44.44 17.09
C GLN A 109 11.90 44.63 18.21
N GLY A 110 11.92 43.75 19.20
CA GLY A 110 11.24 43.94 20.48
C GLY A 110 12.29 43.84 21.57
N GLU A 111 12.50 44.97 22.25
CA GLU A 111 13.33 45.28 23.44
C GLU A 111 14.67 44.53 23.65
N PRO A 112 15.75 45.23 24.03
CA PRO A 112 17.04 44.60 24.30
C PRO A 112 16.93 43.68 25.53
N LYS A 113 16.68 42.39 25.31
CA LYS A 113 16.90 41.38 26.34
C LYS A 113 18.41 41.30 26.61
N PRO A 114 18.86 41.34 27.89
CA PRO A 114 20.26 41.20 28.22
C PRO A 114 20.80 39.88 27.64
N ASN A 115 22.00 39.94 27.08
CA ASN A 115 22.69 38.75 26.57
C ASN A 115 22.85 37.75 27.73
N PRO A 116 22.42 36.48 27.60
CA PRO A 116 22.76 35.47 28.58
C PRO A 116 24.27 35.20 28.52
N GLU A 117 24.93 35.19 29.68
CA GLU A 117 26.38 34.96 29.80
C GLU A 117 26.84 33.52 29.48
N GLU A 118 25.90 32.60 29.23
CA GLU A 118 26.21 31.21 28.92
C GLU A 118 25.48 30.71 27.66
N THR A 119 26.24 30.04 26.80
CA THR A 119 25.75 29.39 25.58
C THR A 119 24.95 28.13 25.93
N GLN A 120 23.67 28.31 26.21
CA GLN A 120 22.72 27.20 26.30
C GLN A 120 22.46 26.64 24.88
N PRO A 121 22.61 25.32 24.63
CA PRO A 121 22.17 24.72 23.38
C PRO A 121 20.64 24.75 23.34
N VAL A 122 20.06 25.70 22.60
CA VAL A 122 18.61 25.81 22.44
C VAL A 122 18.11 24.70 21.50
N ILE A 123 17.87 23.51 22.04
CA ILE A 123 17.10 22.43 21.40
C ILE A 123 15.60 22.71 21.62
N SER A 124 15.13 23.85 21.12
CA SER A 124 13.69 24.12 21.00
C SER A 124 13.46 24.94 19.75
N ALA A 125 13.66 24.27 18.63
CA ALA A 125 13.12 24.69 17.35
C ALA A 125 11.60 24.44 17.39
N ASN A 126 10.84 25.52 17.23
CA ASN A 126 9.38 25.48 17.09
C ASN A 126 9.04 24.71 15.79
N PRO A 127 8.38 23.53 15.83
CA PRO A 127 8.21 22.67 14.66
C PRO A 127 7.21 23.19 13.62
N ALA A 128 6.44 24.23 13.95
CA ALA A 128 5.30 24.65 13.13
C ALA A 128 5.69 25.41 11.84
N GLU A 129 6.88 26.04 11.79
CA GLU A 129 7.29 26.89 10.65
C GLU A 129 8.58 26.43 9.97
N THR A 130 9.37 25.57 10.61
CA THR A 130 10.62 25.08 10.04
C THR A 130 10.43 23.64 9.57
N GLY A 131 9.88 23.48 8.37
CA GLY A 131 9.87 22.18 7.68
C GLY A 131 11.29 21.73 7.38
N LEU A 132 11.93 21.04 8.32
CA LEU A 132 13.15 20.27 8.10
C LEU A 132 12.82 19.09 7.18
N LYS A 133 12.68 19.36 5.88
CA LYS A 133 12.78 18.34 4.82
C LYS A 133 14.21 18.31 4.30
N ALA A 134 15.17 18.16 5.21
CA ALA A 134 16.48 17.66 4.81
C ALA A 134 16.26 16.26 4.22
N ASN A 135 16.81 16.00 3.04
CA ASN A 135 16.69 14.72 2.37
C ASN A 135 17.23 13.60 3.27
N GLN A 136 16.33 12.85 3.91
CA GLN A 136 16.30 11.39 4.00
C GLN A 136 15.27 10.94 5.05
N GLU A 137 14.12 10.44 4.57
CA GLU A 137 13.32 9.46 5.31
C GLU A 137 13.07 8.27 4.37
N PRO A 138 13.11 7.02 4.87
CA PRO A 138 12.68 5.87 4.09
C PRO A 138 11.21 6.05 3.70
N ILE A 139 10.95 6.18 2.41
CA ILE A 139 9.58 6.24 1.88
C ILE A 139 9.01 4.82 1.94
N THR A 140 8.50 4.42 3.10
CA THR A 140 7.44 3.41 3.12
C THR A 140 6.21 4.09 2.52
N ASN A 141 5.90 3.73 1.28
CA ASN A 141 4.68 4.17 0.60
C ASN A 141 3.45 3.82 1.46
N ASN A 142 2.79 4.84 2.01
CA ASN A 142 1.33 4.91 2.18
C ASN A 142 0.92 6.28 2.72
N HIS A 143 0.84 7.28 1.83
CA HIS A 143 -0.12 8.39 1.80
C HIS A 143 0.53 9.63 1.17
N LYS A 144 0.06 10.03 -0.01
CA LYS A 144 0.11 11.45 -0.39
C LYS A 144 -1.06 12.13 0.34
N PRO A 145 -0.84 13.16 1.19
CA PRO A 145 -1.91 14.02 1.66
C PRO A 145 -2.36 14.89 0.49
N ILE A 146 -3.65 14.85 0.17
CA ILE A 146 -4.27 15.87 -0.69
C ILE A 146 -4.53 17.07 0.23
N ASP A 147 -3.84 18.17 -0.03
CA ASP A 147 -4.12 19.47 0.58
C ASP A 147 -5.57 19.86 0.28
N GLN A 148 -6.44 19.67 1.27
CA GLN A 148 -7.79 20.24 1.26
C GLN A 148 -7.73 21.64 1.88
N LYS A 149 -7.86 22.65 1.03
CA LYS A 149 -8.40 23.95 1.45
C LYS A 149 -9.79 23.70 2.03
N HIS A 150 -9.92 23.70 3.35
CA HIS A 150 -11.22 23.73 4.01
C HIS A 150 -11.75 25.16 3.99
N THR A 151 -12.66 25.42 3.05
CA THR A 151 -13.74 26.36 3.27
C THR A 151 -14.58 25.85 4.43
N ALA A 152 -14.81 26.75 5.39
CA ALA A 152 -15.70 26.56 6.51
C ALA A 152 -17.10 26.17 6.04
N GLN A 153 -17.68 25.13 6.64
CA GLN A 153 -19.12 24.99 6.84
C GLN A 153 -19.42 24.03 8.00
N ALA A 154 -20.46 24.41 8.74
CA ALA A 154 -20.84 24.08 10.11
C ALA A 154 -21.22 22.59 10.37
N PRO A 155 -21.39 22.19 11.64
CA PRO A 155 -21.44 20.79 12.06
C PRO A 155 -22.78 20.17 11.67
N THR A 156 -22.72 19.05 10.96
CA THR A 156 -23.84 18.12 10.82
C THR A 156 -23.36 16.77 11.34
N ASP A 157 -24.22 16.11 12.10
CA ASP A 157 -23.89 15.05 13.05
C ASP A 157 -22.92 13.97 12.52
N ASP A 158 -21.79 13.86 13.24
CA ASP A 158 -20.62 13.03 12.93
C ASP A 158 -20.88 11.52 13.16
N LEU A 159 -21.79 10.92 12.37
CA LEU A 159 -22.03 9.47 12.38
C LEU A 159 -20.95 8.70 11.58
N PHE A 160 -20.38 9.31 10.55
CA PHE A 160 -19.35 8.68 9.73
C PHE A 160 -18.05 8.36 10.51
N PRO A 161 -17.51 9.27 11.35
CA PRO A 161 -16.34 8.95 12.17
C PRO A 161 -16.57 7.76 13.11
N LYS A 162 -17.78 7.61 13.66
CA LYS A 162 -18.16 6.46 14.50
C LYS A 162 -18.12 5.16 13.70
N PHE A 163 -18.73 5.14 12.52
CA PHE A 163 -18.65 4.00 11.60
C PHE A 163 -17.21 3.65 11.23
N TRP A 164 -16.41 4.66 10.89
CA TRP A 164 -15.01 4.48 10.50
C TRP A 164 -14.14 3.87 11.62
N LYS A 165 -14.45 4.19 12.88
CA LYS A 165 -13.73 3.63 14.04
C LYS A 165 -14.05 2.14 14.23
N LEU A 166 -15.30 1.74 13.98
CA LEU A 166 -15.81 0.37 14.15
C LEU A 166 -15.40 -0.59 13.02
N TYR A 167 -15.17 -0.08 11.81
CA TYR A 167 -14.85 -0.94 10.66
C TYR A 167 -13.42 -1.50 10.73
N PRO A 168 -13.19 -2.83 10.64
CA PRO A 168 -11.86 -3.43 10.79
C PRO A 168 -10.87 -3.10 9.64
N ASN A 169 -11.33 -3.02 8.39
CA ASN A 169 -10.50 -2.71 7.22
C ASN A 169 -10.59 -1.22 6.82
N LYS A 170 -9.70 -0.39 7.37
CA LYS A 170 -9.71 1.08 7.22
C LYS A 170 -9.03 1.57 5.92
N LYS A 171 -9.27 0.90 4.80
CA LYS A 171 -8.73 1.29 3.48
C LYS A 171 -9.75 2.12 2.68
N GLY A 172 -9.30 3.18 2.03
CA GLY A 172 -10.14 3.96 1.09
C GLY A 172 -11.17 4.90 1.73
N LYS A 173 -10.78 5.68 2.75
CA LYS A 173 -11.67 6.60 3.49
C LYS A 173 -12.49 7.54 2.59
N ALA A 174 -11.85 8.16 1.59
CA ALA A 174 -12.52 9.09 0.68
C ALA A 174 -13.62 8.42 -0.17
N ALA A 175 -13.44 7.16 -0.57
CA ALA A 175 -14.47 6.41 -1.30
C ALA A 175 -15.64 6.03 -0.37
N ALA A 176 -15.33 5.69 0.89
CA ALA A 176 -16.35 5.40 1.90
C ALA A 176 -17.16 6.66 2.26
N GLU A 177 -16.52 7.83 2.39
CA GLU A 177 -17.22 9.10 2.61
C GLU A 177 -18.16 9.45 1.45
N LYS A 178 -17.72 9.21 0.20
CA LYS A 178 -18.58 9.40 -0.99
C LYS A 178 -19.80 8.46 -0.96
N ALA A 179 -19.59 7.19 -0.64
CA ALA A 179 -20.68 6.22 -0.48
C ALA A 179 -21.63 6.62 0.66
N TRP A 180 -21.08 7.09 1.79
CA TRP A 180 -21.85 7.56 2.95
C TRP A 180 -22.71 8.78 2.62
N LYS A 181 -22.13 9.77 1.94
CA LYS A 181 -22.86 10.96 1.47
C LYS A 181 -23.99 10.60 0.50
N LYS A 182 -23.80 9.57 -0.33
CA LYS A 182 -24.82 9.08 -1.26
C LYS A 182 -26.00 8.41 -0.54
N LEU A 183 -25.75 7.76 0.59
CA LEU A 183 -26.77 7.01 1.35
C LEU A 183 -27.66 7.88 2.25
N LYS A 184 -27.31 9.16 2.47
CA LYS A 184 -28.03 10.08 3.37
C LYS A 184 -28.42 9.40 4.69
N VAL A 185 -27.42 8.85 5.38
CA VAL A 185 -27.62 8.00 6.56
C VAL A 185 -28.29 8.79 7.69
N THR A 186 -29.50 8.38 8.06
CA THR A 186 -30.23 8.81 9.27
C THR A 186 -29.79 7.99 10.49
N ASP A 187 -30.09 8.45 11.71
CA ASP A 187 -29.76 7.70 12.94
C ASP A 187 -30.31 6.27 12.93
N GLU A 188 -31.54 6.10 12.43
CA GLU A 188 -32.16 4.77 12.28
C GLU A 188 -31.37 3.89 11.31
N LEU A 189 -30.95 4.43 10.15
CA LEU A 189 -30.13 3.69 9.20
C LEU A 189 -28.74 3.39 9.75
N PHE A 190 -28.17 4.28 10.57
CA PHE A 190 -26.91 4.04 11.26
C PHE A 190 -27.02 2.86 12.23
N THR A 191 -28.12 2.73 12.98
CA THR A 191 -28.32 1.57 13.86
C THR A 191 -28.39 0.26 13.08
N LEU A 192 -29.07 0.25 11.93
CA LEU A 192 -29.15 -0.90 11.03
C LEU A 192 -27.76 -1.28 10.48
N ILE A 193 -26.99 -0.29 10.02
CA ILE A 193 -25.62 -0.45 9.54
C ILE A 193 -24.72 -1.02 10.64
N ALA A 194 -24.81 -0.48 11.87
CA ALA A 194 -24.01 -0.93 13.00
C ALA A 194 -24.35 -2.37 13.40
N GLN A 195 -25.63 -2.75 13.39
CA GLN A 195 -26.07 -4.12 13.65
C GLN A 195 -25.57 -5.11 12.58
N GLY A 196 -25.68 -4.75 11.30
CA GLY A 196 -25.15 -5.56 10.19
C GLY A 196 -23.62 -5.72 10.28
N LEU A 197 -22.91 -4.64 10.64
CA LEU A 197 -21.48 -4.67 10.85
C LEU A 197 -21.09 -5.60 12.01
N ALA A 198 -21.79 -5.55 13.15
CA ALA A 198 -21.53 -6.42 14.29
C ALA A 198 -21.72 -7.90 13.92
N LYS A 199 -22.80 -8.24 13.20
CA LYS A 199 -23.05 -9.60 12.71
C LYS A 199 -21.93 -10.09 11.78
N GLN A 200 -21.44 -9.24 10.89
CA GLN A 200 -20.40 -9.61 9.93
C GLN A 200 -19.00 -9.66 10.54
N CYS A 201 -18.67 -8.79 11.49
CA CYS A 201 -17.44 -8.89 12.26
C CYS A 201 -17.34 -10.19 13.07
N ALA A 202 -18.48 -10.70 13.56
CA ALA A 202 -18.57 -12.00 14.24
C ALA A 202 -18.62 -13.20 13.26
N SER A 203 -18.72 -12.95 11.95
CA SER A 203 -18.83 -14.02 10.97
C SER A 203 -17.48 -14.71 10.73
N PRO A 204 -17.44 -16.05 10.61
CA PRO A 204 -16.21 -16.77 10.30
C PRO A 204 -15.57 -16.33 8.98
N ALA A 205 -16.36 -15.81 8.03
CA ALA A 205 -15.84 -15.27 6.78
C ALA A 205 -14.91 -14.06 6.98
N TRP A 206 -15.12 -13.26 8.02
CA TRP A 206 -14.26 -12.11 8.36
C TRP A 206 -13.19 -12.45 9.40
N THR A 207 -13.39 -13.49 10.21
CA THR A 207 -12.38 -13.97 11.17
C THR A 207 -11.35 -14.91 10.52
N LYS A 208 -11.72 -15.61 9.43
CA LYS A 208 -10.83 -16.52 8.70
C LYS A 208 -9.66 -15.76 8.06
N ASP A 209 -8.48 -16.39 8.07
CA ASP A 209 -7.24 -15.88 7.47
C ASP A 209 -6.89 -14.45 7.93
N ASN A 210 -7.07 -14.18 9.24
CA ASN A 210 -6.75 -12.90 9.88
C ASN A 210 -7.43 -11.67 9.23
N GLY A 211 -8.64 -11.86 8.69
CA GLY A 211 -9.40 -10.76 8.06
C GLY A 211 -8.95 -10.38 6.65
N GLN A 212 -8.25 -11.27 5.96
CA GLN A 212 -7.80 -11.06 4.58
C GLN A 212 -8.94 -10.76 3.59
N PHE A 213 -10.14 -11.28 3.86
CA PHE A 213 -11.32 -11.14 2.98
C PHE A 213 -12.33 -10.07 3.42
N ILE A 214 -11.96 -9.17 4.33
CA ILE A 214 -12.85 -8.08 4.76
C ILE A 214 -12.99 -7.06 3.60
N PRO A 215 -14.21 -6.85 3.06
CA PRO A 215 -14.43 -5.91 1.96
C PRO A 215 -14.00 -4.48 2.31
N HIS A 216 -13.71 -3.65 1.30
CA HIS A 216 -13.52 -2.22 1.52
C HIS A 216 -14.82 -1.57 2.00
N PRO A 217 -14.76 -0.60 2.93
CA PRO A 217 -15.96 0.04 3.50
C PRO A 217 -16.81 0.72 2.42
N ALA A 218 -16.21 1.27 1.38
CA ALA A 218 -16.95 1.84 0.24
C ALA A 218 -17.78 0.78 -0.50
N THR A 219 -17.19 -0.37 -0.80
CA THR A 219 -17.86 -1.49 -1.47
C THR A 219 -18.97 -2.07 -0.60
N TRP A 220 -18.70 -2.18 0.70
CA TRP A 220 -19.65 -2.65 1.69
C TRP A 220 -20.87 -1.72 1.82
N LEU A 221 -20.63 -0.41 1.86
CA LEU A 221 -21.69 0.60 1.91
C LEU A 221 -22.51 0.66 0.62
N ASN A 222 -21.83 0.68 -0.54
CA ASN A 222 -22.50 0.75 -1.84
C ASN A 222 -23.35 -0.50 -2.12
N GLY A 223 -22.92 -1.67 -1.64
CA GLY A 223 -23.64 -2.92 -1.78
C GLY A 223 -24.76 -3.13 -0.76
N LYS A 224 -25.03 -2.16 0.12
CA LYS A 224 -25.99 -2.28 1.23
C LYS A 224 -25.84 -3.58 2.04
N ARG A 225 -24.60 -4.02 2.22
CA ARG A 225 -24.30 -5.37 2.71
C ARG A 225 -24.67 -5.60 4.17
N TRP A 226 -25.12 -4.58 4.89
CA TRP A 226 -25.76 -4.75 6.20
C TRP A 226 -27.11 -5.49 6.11
N GLU A 227 -27.72 -5.56 4.92
CA GLU A 227 -28.91 -6.37 4.62
C GLU A 227 -28.57 -7.83 4.25
N ASP A 228 -27.30 -8.15 3.97
CA ASP A 228 -26.89 -9.51 3.58
C ASP A 228 -27.09 -10.49 4.77
N GLU A 229 -27.75 -11.62 4.49
CA GLU A 229 -27.92 -12.71 5.46
C GLU A 229 -26.57 -13.39 5.75
N VAL A 230 -26.06 -13.20 6.96
CA VAL A 230 -24.89 -13.95 7.44
C VAL A 230 -25.38 -15.30 7.94
N GLN A 231 -25.06 -16.36 7.20
CA GLN A 231 -25.35 -17.72 7.64
C GLN A 231 -24.63 -17.97 8.98
N PRO A 232 -25.36 -18.23 10.08
CA PRO A 232 -24.71 -18.68 11.30
C PRO A 232 -24.06 -20.03 11.00
N VAL A 233 -22.82 -20.22 11.44
CA VAL A 233 -22.21 -21.55 11.41
C VAL A 233 -23.04 -22.48 12.28
N SER A 234 -23.84 -23.34 11.65
CA SER A 234 -24.13 -24.62 12.23
C SER A 234 -22.79 -25.38 12.27
N ASN A 235 -22.19 -25.49 13.46
CA ASN A 235 -21.00 -26.31 13.70
C ASN A 235 -21.28 -27.83 13.55
N VAL A 236 -22.33 -28.21 12.83
CA VAL A 236 -22.65 -29.59 12.50
C VAL A 236 -22.23 -29.83 11.05
N HIS A 237 -20.93 -29.98 10.83
CA HIS A 237 -20.52 -30.83 9.72
C HIS A 237 -20.97 -32.24 10.09
N GLN A 238 -22.04 -32.71 9.45
CA GLN A 238 -22.46 -34.09 9.56
C GLN A 238 -21.31 -34.92 9.00
N PHE A 239 -20.49 -35.51 9.88
CA PHE A 239 -19.45 -36.43 9.46
C PHE A 239 -20.08 -37.48 8.55
N PRO A 240 -19.48 -37.78 7.38
CA PRO A 240 -19.96 -38.86 6.56
C PRO A 240 -20.04 -40.11 7.44
N GLN A 241 -21.22 -40.72 7.52
CA GLN A 241 -21.42 -41.97 8.25
C GLN A 241 -20.33 -42.95 7.83
N SER A 242 -19.57 -43.47 8.80
CA SER A 242 -18.51 -44.45 8.55
C SER A 242 -19.07 -45.58 7.68
N ARG A 243 -18.40 -45.87 6.56
CA ARG A 243 -18.71 -47.05 5.72
C ARG A 243 -18.37 -48.37 6.42
N HIS A 244 -17.64 -48.33 7.53
CA HIS A 244 -17.39 -49.47 8.39
C HIS A 244 -18.41 -49.49 9.53
N THR A 245 -19.46 -50.28 9.32
CA THR A 245 -20.43 -50.73 10.35
C THR A 245 -20.15 -52.21 10.66
N GLY A 246 -20.56 -52.71 11.84
CA GLY A 246 -20.41 -54.13 12.19
C GLY A 246 -19.08 -54.50 12.86
N PHE A 247 -18.48 -53.59 13.65
CA PHE A 247 -17.41 -53.99 14.59
C PHE A 247 -18.01 -54.83 15.73
N ASP A 248 -19.18 -54.43 16.20
CA ASP A 248 -20.03 -55.10 17.19
C ASP A 248 -20.45 -56.54 16.82
N THR A 249 -20.44 -56.90 15.53
CA THR A 249 -20.74 -58.27 15.06
C THR A 249 -19.51 -59.12 14.76
N ARG A 250 -18.29 -58.58 14.89
CA ARG A 250 -17.07 -59.37 14.71
C ARG A 250 -16.79 -60.22 15.95
N ASP A 251 -16.68 -61.53 15.75
CA ASP A 251 -16.27 -62.44 16.81
C ASP A 251 -14.75 -62.32 17.04
N TYR A 252 -14.37 -61.45 17.97
CA TYR A 252 -12.98 -61.22 18.35
C TYR A 252 -12.35 -62.38 19.12
N LYS A 253 -13.10 -63.45 19.42
CA LYS A 253 -12.60 -64.64 20.12
C LYS A 253 -12.38 -65.83 19.19
N ALA A 254 -12.72 -65.71 17.91
CA ALA A 254 -12.47 -66.75 16.93
C ALA A 254 -10.95 -67.00 16.79
N GLY A 255 -10.48 -68.18 17.21
CA GLY A 255 -9.09 -68.60 17.14
C GLY A 255 -8.27 -68.36 18.42
N LEU A 256 -8.88 -67.80 19.46
CA LEU A 256 -8.22 -67.53 20.74
C LEU A 256 -8.55 -68.61 21.76
N THR A 257 -7.52 -69.20 22.38
CA THR A 257 -7.71 -70.20 23.44
C THR A 257 -7.84 -69.51 24.81
N PRO A 258 -8.92 -69.74 25.57
CA PRO A 258 -9.09 -69.12 26.88
C PRO A 258 -8.18 -69.79 27.91
N ARG A 259 -7.34 -69.00 28.58
CA ARG A 259 -6.60 -69.41 29.76
C ARG A 259 -7.46 -69.23 31.01
N GLY A 260 -7.27 -70.09 32.02
CA GLY A 260 -8.05 -70.11 33.26
C GLY A 260 -7.94 -68.85 34.13
N ASP A 261 -7.14 -67.86 33.73
CA ASP A 261 -6.98 -66.53 34.34
C ASP A 261 -7.83 -65.45 33.64
N GLY A 262 -8.62 -65.82 32.63
CA GLY A 262 -9.49 -64.90 31.88
C GLY A 262 -8.78 -64.19 30.72
N THR A 263 -7.54 -64.55 30.41
CA THR A 263 -6.81 -64.05 29.23
C THR A 263 -6.93 -65.01 28.06
N TYR A 264 -6.66 -64.51 26.85
CA TYR A 264 -6.71 -65.30 25.61
C TYR A 264 -5.33 -65.38 24.98
N ASP A 265 -4.99 -66.53 24.41
CA ASP A 265 -3.70 -66.80 23.77
C ASP A 265 -3.88 -67.20 22.30
N PHE A 266 -2.91 -66.84 21.45
CA PHE A 266 -2.93 -67.04 19.99
C PHE A 266 -2.53 -68.45 19.55
#